data_AF-A0A944T668-F1
#
_entry.id   AF-A0A944T668-F1
#
_cell.length_a   1.000
_cell.length_b   1.000
_cell.length_c   1.000
_cell.angle_alpha   90.00
_cell.angle_beta   90.00
_cell.angle_gamma   90.00
#
_symmetry.space_group_name_H-M   'P 1'
#
loop_
_entity.id
_entity.type
_entity.pdbx_description
1 polymer ?
#
loop_
_entity_poly.entity_id
_entity_poly.type
_entity_poly.pdbx_seq_one_letter_code
_entity_poly.pdbx_strand_id
1 'polypeptide(L)'
;MNQLPVLVLILPLLVAPILLLFRDNRYAYNMSLGVSFLNLLLIISLLHYVYEDGNILYELGSWEAPIGIRLNADLLSCYFLLLMSFMSLICLIAGHKNVKSQIEDDNIYLFYIAWLLCNVGFSGIILTNDIFNLFVFLEISSLASYFLIS
;
A
#
# COMPACT_ATOMS: atom_id res chain seq x y z
N MET A 1 2.03 9.08 17.75
CA MET A 1 1.62 9.09 16.32
C MET A 1 2.77 8.75 15.37
N ASN A 2 3.99 8.53 15.87
CA ASN A 2 5.18 8.24 15.04
C ASN A 2 5.09 6.94 14.22
N GLN A 3 4.18 6.03 14.52
CA GLN A 3 4.03 4.76 13.79
C GLN A 3 3.15 4.87 12.53
N LEU A 4 2.55 6.04 12.26
CA LEU A 4 1.66 6.21 11.11
C LEU A 4 2.32 5.84 9.76
N PRO A 5 3.57 6.25 9.44
CA PRO A 5 4.19 5.90 8.16
C PRO A 5 4.34 4.38 7.97
N VAL A 6 4.69 3.66 9.03
CA VAL A 6 4.87 2.21 8.93
C VAL A 6 3.54 1.46 8.83
N LEU A 7 2.48 1.97 9.48
CA LEU A 7 1.15 1.37 9.41
C LEU A 7 0.56 1.43 8.00
N VAL A 8 0.83 2.51 7.25
CA VAL A 8 0.41 2.66 5.85
C VAL A 8 0.96 1.53 4.96
N LEU A 9 2.16 1.03 5.27
CA LEU A 9 2.80 -0.07 4.56
C LEU A 9 2.36 -1.44 5.08
N ILE A 10 2.39 -1.63 6.40
CA ILE A 10 2.16 -2.93 7.04
C ILE A 10 0.72 -3.40 6.84
N LEU A 11 -0.26 -2.50 6.89
CA LEU A 11 -1.68 -2.88 6.82
C LEU A 11 -2.02 -3.66 5.52
N PRO A 12 -1.81 -3.12 4.30
CA PRO A 12 -2.05 -3.87 3.07
C PRO A 12 -1.08 -5.06 2.89
N LEU A 13 0.16 -4.94 3.36
CA LEU A 13 1.16 -6.00 3.28
C LEU A 13 0.76 -7.26 4.07
N LEU A 14 0.17 -7.10 5.26
CA LEU A 14 -0.31 -8.23 6.08
C LEU A 14 -1.60 -8.84 5.55
N VAL A 15 -2.46 -8.03 4.94
CA VAL A 15 -3.75 -8.52 4.43
C VAL A 15 -3.58 -9.37 3.18
N ALA A 16 -2.64 -9.01 2.30
CA ALA A 16 -2.34 -9.75 1.08
C ALA A 16 -2.14 -11.28 1.28
N PRO A 17 -1.25 -11.76 2.18
CA PRO A 17 -1.10 -13.19 2.43
C PRO A 17 -2.29 -13.81 3.17
N ILE A 18 -3.03 -13.04 3.98
CA ILE A 18 -4.24 -13.55 4.64
C ILE A 18 -5.30 -13.91 3.60
N LEU A 19 -5.48 -13.08 2.57
CA LEU A 19 -6.41 -13.37 1.48
C LEU A 19 -6.07 -14.68 0.73
N LEU A 20 -4.78 -14.98 0.61
CA LEU A 20 -4.31 -16.22 -0.02
C LEU A 20 -4.74 -17.48 0.75
N LEU A 21 -4.95 -17.39 2.06
CA LEU A 21 -5.38 -18.51 2.90
C LEU A 21 -6.87 -18.83 2.72
N PHE A 22 -7.70 -17.81 2.50
CA PHE A 22 -9.16 -17.98 2.35
C PHE A 22 -9.58 -18.36 0.93
N ARG A 23 -8.89 -17.84 -0.10
CA ARG A 23 -9.16 -18.11 -1.53
C ARG A 23 -10.62 -17.84 -1.94
N ASP A 24 -11.27 -16.87 -1.30
CA ASP A 24 -12.65 -16.48 -1.59
C ASP A 24 -12.70 -15.11 -2.24
N ASN A 25 -13.33 -15.02 -3.42
CA ASN A 25 -13.39 -13.82 -4.24
C ASN A 25 -14.15 -12.67 -3.59
N ARG A 26 -15.24 -12.98 -2.87
CA ARG A 26 -16.08 -11.96 -2.22
C ARG A 26 -15.38 -11.41 -0.99
N TYR A 27 -14.76 -12.28 -0.20
CA TYR A 27 -13.94 -11.92 0.94
C TYR A 27 -12.74 -11.08 0.50
N ALA A 28 -12.03 -11.49 -0.56
CA ALA A 28 -10.90 -10.76 -1.12
C ALA A 28 -11.29 -9.34 -1.54
N TYR A 29 -12.38 -9.17 -2.29
CA TYR A 29 -12.86 -7.85 -2.67
C TYR A 29 -13.21 -6.97 -1.46
N ASN A 30 -14.04 -7.48 -0.55
CA ASN A 30 -14.52 -6.71 0.60
C ASN A 30 -13.37 -6.29 1.52
N MET A 31 -12.42 -7.19 1.76
CA MET A 31 -11.26 -6.92 2.59
C MET A 31 -10.31 -5.93 1.92
N SER A 32 -10.03 -6.08 0.61
CA SER A 32 -9.21 -5.12 -0.12
C SER A 32 -9.83 -3.72 -0.12
N LEU A 33 -11.15 -3.62 -0.30
CA LEU A 33 -11.87 -2.35 -0.22
C LEU A 33 -11.77 -1.74 1.17
N GLY A 34 -12.03 -2.53 2.22
CA GLY A 34 -11.94 -2.08 3.60
C GLY A 34 -10.52 -1.60 3.96
N VAL A 35 -9.51 -2.33 3.51
CA VAL A 35 -8.11 -2.01 3.77
C VAL A 35 -7.65 -0.79 2.99
N SER A 36 -8.00 -0.65 1.72
CA SER A 36 -7.73 0.56 0.94
C SER A 36 -8.40 1.79 1.54
N PHE A 37 -9.63 1.67 2.05
CA PHE A 37 -10.32 2.75 2.73
C PHE A 37 -9.66 3.13 4.06
N LEU A 38 -9.33 2.14 4.89
CA LEU A 38 -8.59 2.37 6.13
C LEU A 38 -7.22 3.00 5.87
N ASN A 39 -6.52 2.55 4.83
CA ASN A 39 -5.23 3.12 4.45
C ASN A 39 -5.34 4.59 4.05
N LEU A 40 -6.39 4.96 3.31
CA LEU A 40 -6.67 6.35 2.98
C LEU A 40 -6.89 7.21 4.23
N LEU A 41 -7.61 6.70 5.23
CA LEU A 41 -7.80 7.40 6.52
C LEU A 41 -6.49 7.55 7.30
N LEU A 42 -5.63 6.53 7.28
CA LEU A 42 -4.29 6.62 7.88
C LEU A 42 -3.44 7.69 7.19
N ILE A 43 -3.49 7.77 5.86
CA ILE A 43 -2.77 8.77 5.07
C ILE A 43 -3.30 10.18 5.34
N ILE A 44 -4.62 10.37 5.45
CA ILE A 44 -5.21 11.66 5.83
C ILE A 44 -4.74 12.08 7.24
N SER A 45 -4.71 11.13 8.17
CA SER A 45 -4.22 11.37 9.54
C SER A 45 -2.72 11.71 9.57
N LEU A 46 -1.92 11.02 8.74
CA LEU A 46 -0.50 11.29 8.56
C LEU A 46 -0.27 12.69 7.98
N LEU A 47 -1.00 13.06 6.92
CA LEU A 47 -0.91 14.38 6.31
C LEU A 47 -1.26 15.49 7.31
N HIS A 48 -2.32 15.30 8.11
CA HIS A 48 -2.71 16.28 9.12
C HIS A 48 -1.61 16.45 10.18
N TYR A 49 -1.01 15.36 10.65
CA TYR A 49 0.12 15.42 11.58
C TYR A 49 1.33 16.13 10.98
N VAL A 50 1.72 15.78 9.75
CA VAL A 50 2.90 16.36 9.09
C VAL A 50 2.71 17.86 8.78
N TYR A 51 1.46 18.29 8.60
CA TYR A 51 1.12 19.71 8.43
C TYR A 51 1.28 20.53 9.71
N GLU A 52 0.90 19.99 10.86
CA GLU A 52 0.96 20.69 12.16
C GLU A 52 2.34 20.57 12.83
N ASP A 53 2.87 19.35 12.95
CA ASP A 53 4.05 19.02 13.76
C ASP A 53 5.34 18.87 12.93
N GLY A 54 5.22 18.88 11.60
CA GLY A 54 6.35 18.72 10.67
C GLY A 54 6.66 17.27 10.28
N ASN A 55 7.76 17.09 9.55
CA ASN A 55 8.15 15.82 8.95
C ASN A 55 8.37 14.70 9.99
N ILE A 56 7.87 13.49 9.70
CA ILE A 56 8.16 12.29 10.48
C ILE A 56 9.30 11.49 9.85
N LEU A 57 10.41 11.38 10.57
CA LEU A 57 11.46 10.40 10.33
C LEU A 57 11.23 9.19 11.24
N TYR A 58 10.88 8.05 10.63
CA TYR A 58 10.61 6.81 11.34
C TYR A 58 11.74 5.80 11.11
N GLU A 59 12.39 5.38 12.19
CA GLU A 59 13.44 4.35 12.17
C GLU A 59 12.85 2.98 12.47
N LEU A 60 12.95 2.06 11.52
CA LEU A 60 12.50 0.69 11.71
C LEU A 60 13.45 -0.07 12.64
N GLY A 61 12.88 -0.62 13.72
CA GLY A 61 13.60 -1.46 14.67
C GLY A 61 14.59 -0.71 15.59
N SER A 62 14.50 0.63 15.66
CA SER A 62 15.37 1.46 16.50
C SER A 62 16.87 1.32 16.20
N TRP A 63 17.20 0.97 14.96
CA TRP A 63 18.57 1.00 14.46
C TRP A 63 18.88 2.40 13.93
N GLU A 64 19.88 3.05 14.51
CA GLU A 64 20.35 4.36 14.02
C GLU A 64 20.94 4.23 12.60
N ALA A 65 20.94 5.33 11.84
CA ALA A 65 21.68 5.38 10.58
C ALA A 65 23.18 5.12 10.80
N PRO A 66 23.86 4.51 9.82
CA PRO A 66 23.41 4.24 8.44
C PRO A 66 22.82 2.84 8.20
N ILE A 67 22.69 2.01 9.24
CA ILE A 67 22.37 0.58 9.09
C ILE A 67 20.85 0.34 9.10
N GLY A 68 20.09 1.19 9.79
CA GLY A 68 18.64 1.07 9.91
C GLY A 68 17.85 1.57 8.70
N ILE A 69 16.67 0.96 8.48
CA ILE A 69 15.72 1.41 7.45
C ILE A 69 14.97 2.64 7.97
N ARG A 70 14.91 3.70 7.17
CA ARG A 70 14.20 4.93 7.50
C ARG A 70 13.07 5.21 6.54
N LEU A 71 11.91 5.51 7.10
CA LEU A 71 10.78 6.08 6.37
C LEU A 71 10.73 7.58 6.66
N ASN A 72 10.55 8.38 5.61
CA ASN A 72 10.47 9.83 5.68
C ASN A 72 9.10 10.27 5.14
N ALA A 73 8.27 10.81 6.02
CA ALA A 73 6.95 11.32 5.67
C ALA A 73 6.94 12.85 5.79
N ASP A 74 7.30 13.50 4.69
CA ASP A 74 7.16 14.94 4.53
C ASP A 74 5.84 15.32 3.83
N LEU A 75 5.58 16.62 3.69
CA LEU A 75 4.35 17.11 3.06
C LEU A 75 4.20 16.61 1.62
N LEU A 76 5.29 16.57 0.85
CA LEU A 76 5.27 16.17 -0.54
C LEU A 76 4.91 14.68 -0.68
N SER A 77 5.57 13.82 0.09
CA SER A 77 5.27 12.39 0.17
C SER A 77 3.82 12.16 0.61
N CYS A 78 3.32 12.90 1.59
CA CYS A 78 1.93 12.78 2.03
C CYS A 78 0.91 13.16 0.94
N TYR A 79 1.17 14.20 0.15
CA TYR A 79 0.30 14.56 -0.97
C TYR A 79 0.31 13.49 -2.07
N PHE A 80 1.47 12.93 -2.41
CA PHE A 80 1.55 11.84 -3.37
C PHE A 80 0.85 10.57 -2.88
N LEU A 81 1.04 10.20 -1.62
CA LEU A 81 0.32 9.07 -0.99
C LEU A 81 -1.20 9.28 -1.03
N LEU A 82 -1.66 10.49 -0.71
CA LEU A 82 -3.08 10.80 -0.71
C LEU A 82 -3.68 10.65 -2.11
N LEU A 83 -3.05 11.27 -3.11
CA LEU A 83 -3.50 11.20 -4.51
C LEU A 83 -3.51 9.76 -5.00
N MET A 84 -2.42 9.02 -4.76
CA MET A 84 -2.25 7.65 -5.19
C MET A 84 -3.28 6.71 -4.53
N SER A 85 -3.44 6.78 -3.20
CA SER A 85 -4.37 5.92 -2.46
C SER A 85 -5.82 6.25 -2.80
N PHE A 86 -6.14 7.52 -3.03
CA PHE A 86 -7.49 7.93 -3.42
C PHE A 86 -7.85 7.41 -4.82
N MET A 87 -6.94 7.57 -5.80
CA MET A 87 -7.15 7.04 -7.15
C MET A 87 -7.25 5.51 -7.15
N SER A 88 -6.39 4.84 -6.39
CA SER A 88 -6.44 3.39 -6.21
C SER A 88 -7.79 2.91 -5.67
N LEU A 89 -8.33 3.59 -4.64
CA LEU A 89 -9.63 3.25 -4.08
C LEU A 89 -10.76 3.42 -5.11
N ILE A 90 -10.76 4.51 -5.88
CA ILE A 90 -11.74 4.75 -6.95
C ILE A 90 -11.65 3.65 -8.01
N CYS A 91 -10.44 3.33 -8.47
CA CYS A 91 -10.23 2.28 -9.47
C CYS A 91 -10.68 0.90 -8.97
N LEU A 92 -10.45 0.58 -7.69
CA LEU A 92 -10.89 -0.68 -7.09
C LEU A 92 -12.42 -0.81 -7.07
N ILE A 93 -13.13 0.27 -6.73
CA ILE A 93 -14.60 0.30 -6.72
C ILE A 93 -15.16 0.24 -8.14
N ALA A 94 -14.66 1.07 -9.05
CA ALA A 94 -15.13 1.15 -10.43
C ALA A 94 -14.80 -0.12 -11.23
N GLY A 95 -13.64 -0.73 -10.97
CA GLY A 95 -13.14 -1.91 -11.69
C GLY A 95 -13.78 -3.23 -11.29
N HIS A 96 -14.49 -3.30 -10.15
CA HIS A 96 -15.00 -4.57 -9.61
C HIS A 96 -15.83 -5.41 -10.60
N LYS A 97 -16.69 -4.75 -11.39
CA LYS A 97 -17.50 -5.43 -12.39
C LYS A 97 -16.66 -5.96 -13.55
N ASN A 98 -15.66 -5.20 -13.99
CA ASN A 98 -14.77 -5.60 -15.07
C ASN A 98 -13.92 -6.81 -14.66
N VAL A 99 -13.37 -6.79 -13.44
CA VAL A 99 -12.61 -7.90 -12.84
C VAL A 99 -13.43 -9.19 -12.88
N LYS A 100 -14.70 -9.15 -12.44
CA LYS A 100 -15.60 -10.31 -12.46
C LYS A 100 -15.96 -10.82 -13.86
N SER A 101 -15.87 -9.98 -14.89
CA SER A 101 -16.21 -10.36 -16.27
C SER A 101 -15.02 -10.82 -17.11
N GLN A 102 -13.80 -10.37 -16.78
CA GLN A 102 -12.62 -10.56 -17.61
C GLN A 102 -11.61 -11.54 -17.01
N ILE A 103 -11.65 -11.76 -15.70
CA ILE A 103 -10.74 -12.66 -15.00
C ILE A 103 -11.48 -13.95 -14.66
N GLU A 104 -10.82 -15.09 -14.87
CA GLU A 104 -11.32 -16.39 -14.45
C GLU A 104 -11.60 -16.41 -12.93
N ASP A 105 -12.70 -17.06 -12.53
CA ASP A 105 -13.14 -17.04 -11.13
C ASP A 105 -12.05 -17.51 -10.15
N ASP A 106 -11.25 -18.50 -10.53
CA ASP A 106 -10.16 -19.03 -9.70
C ASP A 106 -8.97 -18.06 -9.52
N ASN A 107 -8.94 -16.96 -10.27
CA ASN A 107 -7.85 -15.97 -10.25
C ASN A 107 -8.27 -14.60 -9.69
N ILE A 108 -9.57 -14.37 -9.45
CA ILE A 108 -10.08 -13.07 -8.97
C ILE A 108 -9.50 -12.70 -7.60
N TYR A 109 -9.39 -13.65 -6.65
CA TYR A 109 -8.77 -13.35 -5.35
C TYR A 109 -7.28 -13.01 -5.49
N LEU A 110 -6.56 -13.63 -6.43
CA LEU A 110 -5.15 -13.32 -6.74
C LEU A 110 -5.00 -11.90 -7.29
N PHE A 111 -5.93 -11.44 -8.12
CA PHE A 111 -5.97 -10.05 -8.59
C PHE A 111 -6.02 -9.06 -7.43
N TYR A 112 -6.88 -9.28 -6.43
CA TYR A 112 -6.97 -8.39 -5.27
C TYR A 112 -5.72 -8.43 -4.37
N ILE A 113 -5.04 -9.57 -4.30
CA ILE A 113 -3.75 -9.71 -3.61
C ILE A 113 -2.68 -8.89 -4.35
N ALA A 114 -2.55 -9.08 -5.66
CA ALA A 114 -1.62 -8.32 -6.49
C ALA A 114 -1.92 -6.82 -6.45
N TRP A 115 -3.20 -6.43 -6.42
CA TRP A 115 -3.61 -5.04 -6.24
C TRP A 115 -3.08 -4.45 -4.93
N LEU A 116 -3.28 -5.12 -3.80
CA LEU A 116 -2.76 -4.66 -2.50
C LEU A 116 -1.24 -4.58 -2.48
N LEU A 117 -0.53 -5.58 -3.02
CA LEU A 117 0.94 -5.58 -3.10
C LEU A 117 1.48 -4.47 -3.99
N CYS A 118 0.82 -4.19 -5.12
CA CYS A 118 1.16 -3.06 -5.97
C CYS A 118 1.04 -1.72 -5.21
N ASN A 119 -0.03 -1.57 -4.41
CA ASN A 119 -0.20 -0.40 -3.55
C ASN A 119 0.87 -0.28 -2.45
N VAL A 120 1.32 -1.40 -1.87
CA VAL A 120 2.45 -1.44 -0.93
C VAL A 120 3.72 -0.94 -1.61
N GLY A 121 4.03 -1.45 -2.81
CA GLY A 121 5.19 -1.03 -3.58
C GLY A 121 5.20 0.47 -3.84
N PHE A 122 4.10 1.03 -4.34
CA PHE A 122 3.99 2.47 -4.56
C PHE A 122 4.11 3.31 -3.29
N SER A 123 3.43 2.90 -2.20
CA SER A 123 3.52 3.61 -0.92
C SER A 123 4.94 3.57 -0.36
N GLY A 124 5.63 2.44 -0.52
CA GLY A 124 7.01 2.24 -0.07
C GLY A 124 8.01 3.09 -0.86
N ILE A 125 7.85 3.20 -2.18
CA ILE A 125 8.68 4.09 -3.02
C ILE A 125 8.57 5.54 -2.56
N ILE A 126 7.37 5.99 -2.18
CA ILE A 126 7.13 7.38 -1.74
C ILE A 126 7.70 7.66 -0.34
N LEU A 127 7.67 6.67 0.56
CA LEU A 127 8.05 6.83 1.96
C LEU A 127 9.52 6.50 2.26
N THR A 128 10.17 5.67 1.46
CA THR A 128 11.54 5.20 1.75
C THR A 128 12.57 6.32 1.62
N ASN A 129 13.51 6.37 2.56
CA ASN A 129 14.66 7.27 2.51
C ASN A 129 15.98 6.51 2.25
N ASP A 130 15.88 5.30 1.70
CA ASP A 130 17.00 4.40 1.40
C ASP A 130 16.84 3.80 0.00
N ILE A 131 17.92 3.81 -0.78
CA ILE A 131 18.00 3.31 -2.17
C ILE A 131 17.77 1.80 -2.23
N PHE A 132 18.28 1.03 -1.26
CA PHE A 132 18.06 -0.41 -1.26
C PHE A 132 16.58 -0.74 -1.10
N ASN A 133 15.92 -0.10 -0.12
CA ASN A 133 14.49 -0.25 0.09
C ASN A 133 13.66 0.30 -1.09
N LEU A 134 14.10 1.38 -1.73
CA LEU A 134 13.50 1.87 -2.96
C LEU A 134 13.51 0.80 -4.06
N PHE A 135 14.65 0.13 -4.27
CA PHE A 135 14.75 -0.98 -5.22
C PHE A 135 13.80 -2.13 -4.84
N VAL A 136 13.74 -2.53 -3.57
CA VAL A 136 12.83 -3.59 -3.11
C VAL A 136 11.37 -3.22 -3.40
N PHE A 137 10.95 -1.99 -3.12
CA PHE A 137 9.58 -1.55 -3.40
C PHE A 137 9.28 -1.44 -4.90
N LEU A 138 10.27 -1.05 -5.72
CA LEU A 138 10.16 -1.12 -7.18
C LEU A 138 9.90 -2.55 -7.65
N GLU A 139 10.64 -3.54 -7.14
CA GLU A 139 10.46 -4.95 -7.49
C GLU A 139 9.11 -5.51 -7.04
N ILE A 140 8.65 -5.14 -5.84
CA ILE A 140 7.30 -5.49 -5.37
C ILE A 140 6.24 -4.91 -6.32
N SER A 141 6.38 -3.64 -6.72
CA SER A 141 5.44 -2.99 -7.63
C SER A 141 5.49 -3.56 -9.05
N SER A 142 6.68 -3.93 -9.55
CA SER A 142 6.88 -4.45 -10.91
C SER A 142 6.29 -5.86 -11.05
N LEU A 143 6.59 -6.76 -10.10
CA LEU A 143 6.04 -8.11 -10.06
C LEU A 143 4.53 -8.08 -9.91
N ALA A 144 4.00 -7.26 -8.98
CA ALA A 144 2.56 -7.14 -8.78
C ALA A 144 1.86 -6.58 -10.05
N SER A 145 2.44 -5.58 -10.70
CA SER A 145 1.89 -5.01 -11.94
C SER A 145 1.94 -6.00 -13.10
N TYR A 146 3.01 -6.80 -13.20
CA TYR A 146 3.09 -7.87 -14.19
C TYR A 146 1.94 -8.87 -14.01
N PHE A 147 1.71 -9.34 -12.79
CA PHE A 147 0.58 -10.23 -12.45
C PHE A 147 -0.80 -9.61 -12.72
N LEU A 148 -0.95 -8.28 -12.61
CA LEU A 148 -2.22 -7.60 -12.87
C LEU A 148 -2.53 -7.47 -14.37
N ILE A 149 -1.50 -7.54 -15.22
CA ILE A 149 -1.62 -7.33 -16.67
C ILE A 149 -1.65 -8.67 -17.43
N SER A 150 -0.91 -9.68 -16.94
CA SER A 150 -0.80 -11.02 -17.54
C SER A 150 -2.07 -11.84 -17.37
#